data_AF-X1SXU2-F1
#
_entry.id   AF-X1SXU2-F1
#
_cell.length_a   1.000
_cell.length_b   1.000
_cell.length_c   1.000
_cell.angle_alpha   90.00
_cell.angle_beta   90.00
_cell.angle_gamma   90.00
#
_symmetry.space_group_name_H-M   'P 1'
#
loop_
_entity.id
_entity.type
_entity.pdbx_description
1 polymer ?
#
loop_
_entity_poly.entity_id
_entity_poly.type
_entity_poly.pdbx_seq_one_letter_code
_entity_poly.pdbx_strand_id
1 'polypeptide(L)'
;MMRRIINSEKGQVLPFALAILALGALIIAPSLGLASSTLAGSRTYGRAITERYSAGAGVEHAIWQLKYNGLADSLTSENPAVDYSIAVNNMTADIT
;
A
#
# COMPACT_ATOMS: atom_id res chain seq x y z
N MET A 1 4.76 -68.75 -4.93
CA MET A 1 4.56 -67.92 -3.71
C MET A 1 4.82 -66.43 -3.96
N MET A 2 4.53 -65.88 -5.16
CA MET A 2 5.03 -64.55 -5.59
C MET A 2 3.92 -63.59 -6.08
N ARG A 3 2.69 -63.75 -5.58
CA ARG A 3 1.53 -62.93 -5.97
C ARG A 3 1.01 -62.01 -4.86
N ARG A 4 1.56 -62.10 -3.66
CA ARG A 4 1.05 -61.39 -2.48
C ARG A 4 1.70 -60.02 -2.23
N ILE A 5 2.87 -59.78 -2.82
CA ILE A 5 3.64 -58.55 -2.61
C ILE A 5 3.04 -57.37 -3.42
N ILE A 6 2.44 -57.62 -4.58
CA ILE A 6 1.95 -56.57 -5.49
C ILE A 6 0.64 -55.90 -5.00
N ASN A 7 -0.12 -56.53 -4.09
CA ASN A 7 -1.42 -56.01 -3.64
C ASN A 7 -1.36 -55.12 -2.38
N SER A 8 -0.19 -54.96 -1.75
CA SER A 8 -0.06 -54.15 -0.52
C SER A 8 0.25 -52.67 -0.75
N GLU A 9 0.54 -52.25 -1.98
CA GLU A 9 1.02 -50.88 -2.26
C GLU A 9 -0.09 -49.86 -2.56
N LYS A 10 -1.34 -50.31 -2.81
CA LYS A 10 -2.44 -49.42 -3.24
C LYS A 10 -3.15 -48.65 -2.11
N GLY A 11 -2.89 -48.99 -0.84
CA GLY A 11 -3.58 -48.37 0.30
C GLY A 11 -2.92 -47.10 0.86
N GLN A 12 -1.67 -46.82 0.50
CA GLN A 12 -0.85 -45.82 1.20
C GLN A 12 -0.84 -44.44 0.51
N VAL A 13 -1.34 -44.34 -0.73
CA VAL A 13 -1.34 -43.10 -1.51
C VAL A 13 -2.25 -42.03 -0.89
N LEU A 14 -3.43 -42.42 -0.40
CA LEU A 14 -4.39 -41.50 0.20
C LEU A 14 -3.86 -40.82 1.48
N PRO A 15 -3.31 -41.55 2.48
CA PRO A 15 -2.75 -40.90 3.66
C PRO A 15 -1.53 -40.01 3.34
N PHE A 16 -0.72 -40.35 2.34
CA PHE A 16 0.36 -39.47 1.87
C PHE A 16 -0.17 -38.19 1.22
N ALA A 17 -1.21 -38.29 0.38
CA ALA A 17 -1.84 -37.13 -0.23
C ALA A 17 -2.44 -36.19 0.83
N LEU A 18 -3.08 -36.74 1.87
CA LEU A 18 -3.60 -35.97 3.00
C LEU A 18 -2.50 -35.31 3.82
N ALA A 19 -1.38 -35.99 4.04
CA ALA A 19 -0.23 -35.40 4.74
C ALA A 19 0.36 -34.23 3.96
N ILE A 20 0.53 -34.36 2.64
CA ILE A 20 1.01 -33.29 1.77
C ILE A 20 0.01 -32.12 1.74
N LEU A 21 -1.29 -32.41 1.69
CA LEU A 21 -2.33 -31.38 1.75
C LEU A 21 -2.30 -30.62 3.08
N ALA A 22 -2.13 -31.32 4.20
CA ALA A 22 -2.04 -30.72 5.52
C ALA A 22 -0.80 -29.83 5.65
N LEU A 23 0.35 -30.29 5.15
CA LEU A 23 1.58 -29.49 5.10
C LEU A 23 1.41 -28.25 4.20
N GLY A 24 0.78 -28.41 3.03
CA GLY A 24 0.46 -27.30 2.14
C GLY A 24 -0.43 -26.26 2.82
N ALA A 25 -1.51 -26.70 3.49
CA ALA A 25 -2.39 -25.81 4.24
C ALA A 25 -1.65 -25.08 5.37
N LEU A 26 -0.75 -25.76 6.08
CA LEU A 26 0.06 -25.20 7.15
C LEU A 26 1.03 -24.12 6.67
N ILE A 27 1.51 -24.21 5.42
CA ILE A 27 2.41 -23.22 4.81
C ILE A 27 1.64 -22.08 4.14
N ILE A 28 0.57 -22.39 3.40
CA ILE A 28 -0.19 -21.40 2.62
C ILE A 28 -0.92 -20.43 3.54
N ALA A 29 -1.53 -20.90 4.63
CA ALA A 29 -2.28 -20.04 5.54
C ALA A 29 -1.44 -18.87 6.14
N PRO A 30 -0.28 -19.11 6.78
CA PRO A 30 0.55 -18.01 7.29
C PRO A 30 1.17 -17.17 6.18
N SER A 31 1.45 -17.74 5.00
CA SER A 31 1.95 -16.98 3.84
C SER A 31 0.92 -15.95 3.36
N LEU A 32 -0.35 -16.34 3.29
CA LEU A 32 -1.45 -15.44 2.95
C LEU A 32 -1.65 -14.35 4.00
N GLY A 33 -1.51 -14.70 5.28
CA GLY A 33 -1.53 -13.74 6.38
C GLY A 33 -0.44 -12.68 6.23
N LEU A 34 0.81 -13.12 6.02
CA LEU A 34 1.95 -12.22 5.78
C LEU A 34 1.74 -11.33 4.56
N ALA A 35 1.33 -11.90 3.41
CA ALA A 35 1.09 -11.12 2.21
C ALA A 35 -0.01 -10.06 2.40
N SER A 36 -1.06 -10.40 3.14
CA SER A 36 -2.15 -9.47 3.46
C SER A 36 -1.67 -8.33 4.35
N SER A 37 -0.88 -8.65 5.39
CA SER A 37 -0.28 -7.64 6.27
C SER A 37 0.69 -6.73 5.53
N THR A 38 1.55 -7.28 4.66
CA THR A 38 2.47 -6.49 3.83
C THR A 38 1.70 -5.55 2.93
N LEU A 39 0.64 -6.03 2.26
CA LEU A 39 -0.17 -5.18 1.38
C LEU A 39 -0.87 -4.06 2.13
N ALA A 40 -1.42 -4.35 3.32
CA ALA A 40 -2.04 -3.34 4.17
C ALA A 40 -1.00 -2.29 4.62
N GLY A 41 0.17 -2.73 5.07
CA GLY A 41 1.29 -1.86 5.42
C GLY A 41 1.72 -0.97 4.26
N SER A 42 1.99 -1.56 3.09
CA SER A 42 2.38 -0.82 1.88
C SER A 42 1.36 0.23 1.47
N ARG A 43 0.06 -0.03 1.60
CA ARG A 43 -0.98 0.97 1.32
C ARG A 43 -0.92 2.15 2.30
N THR A 44 -0.75 1.88 3.58
CA THR A 44 -0.63 2.93 4.61
C THR A 44 0.62 3.78 4.38
N TYR A 45 1.77 3.15 4.15
CA TYR A 45 3.01 3.87 3.86
C TYR A 45 2.93 4.65 2.54
N GLY A 46 2.40 4.04 1.49
CA GLY A 46 2.22 4.70 0.20
C GLY A 46 1.34 5.95 0.32
N ARG A 47 0.23 5.85 1.06
CA ARG A 47 -0.65 6.99 1.34
C ARG A 47 0.09 8.11 2.07
N ALA A 48 0.82 7.80 3.14
CA ALA A 48 1.58 8.79 3.91
C ALA A 48 2.67 9.49 3.07
N ILE A 49 3.32 8.75 2.16
CA ILE A 49 4.31 9.32 1.24
C ILE A 49 3.61 10.28 0.26
N THR A 50 2.48 9.86 -0.34
CA THR A 50 1.72 10.72 -1.25
C THR A 50 1.20 11.97 -0.57
N GLU A 51 0.70 11.87 0.66
CA GLU A 51 0.26 13.02 1.47
C GLU A 51 1.40 14.01 1.70
N ARG A 52 2.58 13.54 2.16
CA ARG A 52 3.76 14.40 2.37
C ARG A 52 4.27 15.04 1.10
N TYR A 53 4.30 14.27 0.01
CA TYR A 53 4.71 14.79 -1.30
C TYR A 53 3.76 15.89 -1.78
N SER A 54 2.45 15.69 -1.61
CA SER A 54 1.43 16.65 -2.04
C SER A 54 1.49 17.92 -1.20
N ALA A 55 1.72 17.80 0.11
CA ALA A 55 1.97 18.96 0.98
C ALA A 55 3.21 19.75 0.55
N GLY A 56 4.33 19.06 0.26
CA GLY A 56 5.54 19.70 -0.25
C GLY A 56 5.32 20.41 -1.59
N ALA A 57 4.58 19.78 -2.50
CA ALA A 57 4.20 20.41 -3.77
C ALA A 57 3.32 21.65 -3.56
N GLY A 58 2.43 21.64 -2.56
CA GLY A 58 1.66 22.81 -2.14
C GLY A 58 2.55 23.98 -1.69
N VAL A 59 3.58 23.70 -0.89
CA VAL A 59 4.56 24.71 -0.46
C VAL A 59 5.31 25.31 -1.65
N GLU A 60 5.83 24.47 -2.54
CA GLU A 60 6.54 24.93 -3.75
C GLU A 60 5.62 25.74 -4.67
N HIS A 61 4.35 25.32 -4.78
CA HIS A 61 3.35 26.06 -5.53
C HIS A 61 3.10 27.44 -4.91
N ALA A 62 2.95 27.52 -3.59
CA ALA A 62 2.77 28.80 -2.88
C ALA A 62 3.96 29.74 -3.10
N ILE A 63 5.19 29.22 -3.01
CA ILE A 63 6.41 29.99 -3.29
C ILE A 63 6.42 30.49 -4.73
N TRP A 64 6.07 29.63 -5.69
CA TRP A 64 6.00 30.02 -7.10
C TRP A 64 4.95 31.11 -7.33
N GLN A 65 3.78 30.99 -6.72
CA GLN A 65 2.69 31.97 -6.78
C GLN A 65 3.13 33.33 -6.22
N LEU A 66 3.80 33.32 -5.06
CA LEU A 66 4.36 34.52 -4.43
C LEU A 66 5.38 35.21 -5.34
N LYS A 67 6.24 34.42 -6.01
CA LYS A 67 7.35 34.97 -6.78
C LYS A 67 6.95 35.43 -8.20
N TYR A 68 6.00 34.75 -8.83
CA TYR A 68 5.80 34.89 -10.28
C TYR A 68 4.36 35.15 -10.72
N ASN A 69 3.36 34.91 -9.88
CA ASN A 69 1.96 34.94 -10.31
C ASN A 69 1.08 35.90 -9.49
N GLY A 70 1.70 36.93 -8.91
CA GLY A 70 1.00 38.06 -8.32
C GLY A 70 0.35 37.79 -6.97
N LEU A 71 0.57 36.62 -6.34
CA LEU A 71 0.02 36.34 -5.01
C LEU A 71 0.57 37.33 -3.97
N ALA A 72 1.83 37.76 -4.10
CA ALA A 72 2.41 38.78 -3.22
C ALA A 72 1.65 40.11 -3.26
N ASP A 73 1.11 40.51 -4.41
CA ASP A 73 0.36 41.76 -4.57
C ASP A 73 -1.01 41.71 -3.90
N SER A 74 -1.55 40.50 -3.66
CA SER A 74 -2.81 40.29 -2.95
C SER A 74 -2.67 40.33 -1.42
N LEU A 75 -1.44 40.24 -0.91
CA LEU A 75 -1.15 40.27 0.53
C LEU A 75 -0.97 41.72 0.98
N THR A 76 -1.79 42.16 1.92
CA THR A 76 -1.72 43.52 2.49
C THR A 76 -1.57 43.46 4.00
N SER A 77 -1.21 44.58 4.65
CA SER A 77 -1.15 44.65 6.12
C SER A 77 -2.52 44.41 6.78
N GLU A 78 -3.62 44.65 6.06
CA GLU A 78 -4.98 44.38 6.54
C GLU A 78 -5.47 42.96 6.23
N ASN A 79 -4.96 42.34 5.15
CA ASN A 79 -5.24 40.96 4.78
C ASN A 79 -3.93 40.21 4.44
N PRO A 80 -3.22 39.68 5.45
CA PRO A 80 -1.85 39.15 5.28
C PRO A 80 -1.79 37.67 4.88
N ALA A 81 -2.92 36.99 4.65
CA ALA A 81 -2.98 35.57 4.33
C ALA A 81 -4.01 35.29 3.23
N VAL A 82 -3.78 34.22 2.47
CA VAL A 82 -4.68 33.72 1.43
C VAL A 82 -4.76 32.22 1.53
N ASP A 83 -5.95 31.72 1.84
CA ASP A 83 -6.24 30.29 1.90
C ASP A 83 -6.73 29.78 0.54
N TYR A 84 -6.10 28.73 0.02
CA TYR A 84 -6.57 28.03 -1.17
C TYR A 84 -6.03 26.60 -1.21
N SER A 85 -6.61 25.76 -2.07
CA SER A 85 -6.19 24.37 -2.20
C SER A 85 -5.91 23.97 -3.63
N ILE A 86 -4.96 23.06 -3.79
CA ILE A 86 -4.63 22.46 -5.08
C ILE A 86 -4.72 20.94 -4.98
N ALA A 87 -5.14 20.30 -6.07
CA ALA A 87 -5.13 18.85 -6.17
C ALA A 87 -3.79 18.37 -6.76
N VAL A 88 -3.04 17.56 -6.02
CA VAL A 88 -1.79 16.92 -6.46
C VAL A 88 -1.91 15.43 -6.19
N ASN A 89 -1.78 14.60 -7.23
CA ASN A 89 -1.81 13.13 -7.10
C ASN A 89 -3.02 12.58 -6.30
N ASN A 90 -4.23 13.09 -6.58
CA ASN A 90 -5.47 12.76 -5.88
C ASN A 90 -5.50 13.09 -4.37
N MET A 91 -4.53 13.87 -3.88
CA MET A 91 -4.56 14.50 -2.57
C MET A 91 -4.88 15.99 -2.73
N THR A 92 -5.57 16.55 -1.75
CA THR A 92 -5.73 18.00 -1.63
C THR A 92 -4.60 18.53 -0.77
N ALA A 93 -3.85 19.49 -1.28
CA ALA A 93 -2.88 20.26 -0.52
C ALA A 93 -3.51 21.61 -0.21
N ASP A 94 -3.78 21.85 1.07
CA ASP A 94 -4.28 23.13 1.56
C ASP A 94 -3.10 24.06 1.82
N ILE A 95 -3.17 25.26 1.28
CA ILE A 95 -2.19 26.34 1.42
C ILE A 95 -2.86 27.46 2.21
N THR A 96 -2.20 27.89 3.29
CA THR A 96 -2.64 28.90 4.25
C THR A 96 -1.47 29.82 4.56
#